data_AF-A0A966NCA4-F1
#
_entry.id   AF-A0A966NCA4-F1
#
_cell.length_a   1.000
_cell.length_b   1.000
_cell.length_c   1.000
_cell.angle_alpha   90.00
_cell.angle_beta   90.00
_cell.angle_gamma   90.00
#
_symmetry.space_group_name_H-M   'P 1'
#
loop_
_entity.id
_entity.type
_entity.pdbx_description
1 polymer ?
#
loop_
_entity_poly.entity_id
_entity_poly.type
_entity_poly.pdbx_seq_one_letter_code
_entity_poly.pdbx_strand_id
1 'polypeptide(L)'
;MKKLLSALIASTALSTAAFAGGHSISEFRIGILGGENAQDRLTNNECFREKAEDLLGVPTKIFAPADYDGVIQGLLGGTIDMAWLGASGYAKTF
;
A
#
# COMPACT_ATOMS: atom_id res chain seq x y z
N MET A 1 36.27 8.82 28.81
CA MET A 1 34.98 9.53 28.62
C MET A 1 34.73 9.94 27.16
N LYS A 2 35.65 10.63 26.47
CA LYS A 2 35.45 11.02 25.05
C LYS A 2 35.15 9.83 24.10
N LYS A 3 35.86 8.70 24.23
CA LYS A 3 35.63 7.50 23.41
C LYS A 3 34.25 6.85 23.62
N LEU A 4 33.74 6.89 24.85
CA LEU A 4 32.39 6.39 25.19
C LEU A 4 31.31 7.31 24.60
N LEU A 5 31.53 8.62 24.66
CA LEU A 5 30.61 9.59 24.07
C LEU A 5 30.58 9.48 22.53
N SER A 6 31.74 9.29 21.90
CA SER A 6 31.83 9.04 20.45
C SER A 6 31.15 7.74 20.02
N ALA A 7 31.29 6.68 20.82
CA ALA A 7 30.61 5.41 20.57
C ALA A 7 29.09 5.52 20.69
N LEU A 8 28.59 6.31 21.65
CA LEU A 8 27.15 6.55 21.85
C LEU A 8 26.51 7.34 20.70
N ILE A 9 27.24 8.31 20.14
CA ILE A 9 26.79 9.13 19.02
C ILE A 9 26.77 8.30 17.73
N ALA A 10 27.79 7.44 17.53
CA ALA A 10 27.83 6.54 16.39
C ALA A 10 26.67 5.54 16.40
N SER A 11 26.34 4.96 17.56
CA SER A 11 25.23 3.99 17.67
C SER A 11 23.85 4.62 17.49
N THR A 12 23.64 5.88 17.87
CA THR A 12 22.40 6.61 17.58
C THR A 12 22.26 7.01 16.10
N ALA A 13 23.36 7.28 15.40
CA ALA A 13 23.34 7.57 13.97
C ALA A 13 23.02 6.33 13.10
N LEU A 14 23.40 5.13 13.56
CA LEU A 14 23.15 3.86 12.85
C LEU A 14 21.75 3.30 13.08
N SER A 15 21.07 3.69 14.17
CA SER A 15 19.74 3.16 14.49
C SER A 15 18.66 3.70 13.55
N THR A 16 18.73 4.96 13.14
CA THR A 16 17.75 5.54 12.19
C THR A 16 17.77 4.89 10.81
N ALA A 17 18.94 4.48 10.31
CA ALA A 17 19.08 3.77 9.04
C ALA A 17 18.51 2.34 9.10
N ALA A 18 18.59 1.67 10.26
CA ALA A 18 18.06 0.32 10.45
C ALA A 18 16.52 0.28 10.47
N PHE A 19 15.85 1.35 10.93
CA PHE A 19 14.38 1.41 10.93
C PHE A 19 13.78 1.81 9.57
N ALA A 20 14.56 2.40 8.65
CA ALA A 20 14.09 2.76 7.32
C ALA A 20 13.81 1.53 6.42
N GLY A 21 14.48 0.40 6.67
CA GLY A 21 14.34 -0.82 5.87
C GLY A 21 13.14 -1.73 6.23
N GLY A 22 12.40 -1.44 7.30
CA GLY A 22 11.39 -2.35 7.85
C GLY A 22 10.04 -2.38 7.11
N HIS A 23 9.79 -1.45 6.18
CA HIS A 23 8.54 -1.34 5.43
C HIS A 23 8.76 -1.37 3.92
N SER A 24 9.75 -2.14 3.45
CA SER A 24 9.89 -2.39 2.02
C SER A 24 8.72 -3.27 1.55
N ILE A 25 7.83 -2.71 0.74
CA ILE A 25 6.82 -3.48 0.00
C ILE A 25 7.45 -4.00 -1.30
N SER A 26 7.06 -5.19 -1.74
CA SER A 26 7.55 -5.78 -3.01
C SER A 26 6.59 -5.56 -4.18
N GLU A 27 5.31 -5.27 -3.88
CA GLU A 27 4.27 -4.88 -4.82
C GLU A 27 3.20 -4.07 -4.07
N PHE A 28 2.36 -3.37 -4.82
CA PHE A 28 1.22 -2.63 -4.27
C PHE A 28 -0.06 -2.96 -5.05
N ARG A 29 -1.12 -3.35 -4.34
CA ARG A 29 -2.33 -3.91 -4.93
C ARG A 29 -3.54 -3.03 -4.59
N ILE A 30 -4.17 -2.49 -5.61
CA ILE A 30 -5.27 -1.52 -5.47
C ILE A 30 -6.57 -2.20 -5.85
N GLY A 31 -7.54 -2.24 -4.94
CA GLY A 31 -8.91 -2.65 -5.24
C GLY A 31 -9.76 -1.46 -5.67
N ILE A 32 -10.43 -1.57 -6.82
CA ILE A 32 -11.38 -0.56 -7.29
C ILE A 32 -12.83 -1.05 -7.13
N LEU A 33 -13.71 -0.13 -6.74
CA LEU A 33 -15.13 -0.40 -6.48
C LEU A 33 -15.91 -0.61 -7.78
N GLY A 34 -16.94 -1.46 -7.72
CA GLY A 34 -17.80 -1.82 -8.85
C GLY A 34 -18.72 -0.68 -9.32
N GLY A 35 -19.61 -1.00 -10.26
CA GLY A 35 -20.58 -0.04 -10.83
C GLY A 35 -20.52 0.06 -12.36
N GLU A 36 -19.54 -0.57 -12.98
CA GLU A 36 -19.33 -0.66 -14.42
C GLU A 36 -18.66 -2.00 -14.77
N ASN A 37 -18.51 -2.30 -16.07
CA ASN A 37 -17.76 -3.45 -16.56
C ASN A 37 -16.33 -3.48 -15.99
N ALA A 38 -15.84 -4.68 -15.64
CA ALA A 38 -14.52 -4.84 -15.05
C ALA A 38 -13.37 -4.41 -15.98
N GLN A 39 -13.49 -4.63 -17.30
CA GLN A 39 -12.46 -4.21 -18.25
C GLN A 39 -12.39 -2.69 -18.36
N ASP A 40 -13.55 -2.04 -18.50
CA ASP A 40 -13.62 -0.57 -18.57
C ASP A 40 -13.02 0.06 -17.30
N ARG A 41 -13.32 -0.51 -16.13
CA ARG A 41 -12.72 -0.09 -14.87
C ARG A 41 -11.20 -0.23 -14.85
N LEU A 42 -10.64 -1.33 -15.37
CA LEU A 42 -9.19 -1.51 -15.46
C LEU A 42 -8.57 -0.47 -16.41
N THR A 43 -9.14 -0.29 -17.59
CA THR A 43 -8.67 0.68 -18.58
C THR A 43 -8.74 2.12 -18.06
N ASN A 44 -9.87 2.50 -17.46
CA ASN A 44 -10.12 3.87 -16.97
C ASN A 44 -9.23 4.26 -15.78
N ASN A 45 -8.70 3.28 -15.04
CA ASN A 45 -7.84 3.52 -13.88
C ASN A 45 -6.36 3.25 -14.15
N GLU A 46 -5.96 2.96 -15.40
CA GLU A 46 -4.58 2.61 -15.74
C GLU A 46 -3.60 3.75 -15.40
N CYS A 47 -4.01 5.01 -15.61
CA CYS A 47 -3.22 6.17 -15.24
C CYS A 47 -2.92 6.25 -13.73
N PHE A 48 -3.83 5.71 -12.89
CA PHE A 48 -3.64 5.64 -11.45
C PHE A 48 -2.63 4.55 -11.07
N ARG A 49 -2.67 3.39 -11.76
CA ARG A 49 -1.68 2.32 -11.60
C ARG A 49 -0.28 2.82 -11.93
N GLU A 50 -0.11 3.44 -13.09
CA GLU A 50 1.17 3.99 -13.55
C GLU A 50 1.72 5.01 -12.55
N LYS A 51 0.88 5.96 -12.13
CA LYS A 51 1.32 7.00 -11.19
C LYS A 51 1.72 6.43 -9.83
N ALA A 52 1.01 5.44 -9.33
CA ALA A 52 1.35 4.78 -8.07
C ALA A 52 2.65 3.98 -8.18
N GLU A 53 2.83 3.24 -9.28
CA GLU A 53 4.06 2.48 -9.57
C GLU A 53 5.29 3.39 -9.63
N ASP A 54 5.19 4.51 -10.35
CA ASP A 54 6.26 5.51 -10.47
C ASP A 54 6.65 6.12 -9.12
N LEU A 55 5.67 6.40 -8.26
CA LEU A 55 5.89 7.03 -6.96
C LEU A 55 6.43 6.05 -5.91
N LEU A 56 5.94 4.80 -5.92
CA LEU A 56 6.29 3.80 -4.93
C LEU A 56 7.55 3.02 -5.33
N GLY A 57 7.91 3.00 -6.61
CA GLY A 57 9.07 2.27 -7.14
C GLY A 57 8.91 0.76 -7.09
N VAL A 58 7.68 0.26 -6.97
CA VAL A 58 7.35 -1.17 -6.90
C VAL A 58 6.18 -1.50 -7.83
N PRO A 59 6.10 -2.74 -8.36
CA PRO A 59 5.00 -3.16 -9.22
C PRO A 59 3.64 -2.86 -8.59
N THR A 60 2.80 -2.15 -9.33
CA THR A 60 1.44 -1.82 -8.90
C THR A 60 0.41 -2.55 -9.75
N LYS A 61 -0.59 -3.15 -9.11
CA LYS A 61 -1.67 -3.90 -9.78
C LYS A 61 -3.03 -3.36 -9.37
N ILE A 62 -3.95 -3.30 -10.32
CA ILE A 62 -5.35 -2.98 -10.07
C ILE A 62 -6.17 -4.26 -10.11
N PHE A 63 -7.00 -4.45 -9.09
CA PHE A 63 -7.97 -5.51 -8.98
C PHE A 63 -9.37 -4.94 -9.05
N ALA A 64 -10.21 -5.59 -9.83
CA ALA A 64 -11.59 -5.20 -10.05
C ALA A 64 -12.54 -6.28 -9.48
N PRO A 65 -12.67 -6.44 -8.13
CA PRO A 65 -13.63 -7.37 -7.55
C PRO A 65 -15.05 -7.13 -8.06
N ALA A 66 -15.88 -8.19 -8.01
CA ALA A 66 -17.23 -8.18 -8.56
C ALA A 66 -18.16 -7.17 -7.85
N ASP A 67 -17.96 -6.95 -6.55
CA ASP A 67 -18.77 -6.06 -5.73
C ASP A 67 -17.95 -5.43 -4.59
N TYR A 68 -18.65 -4.61 -3.79
CA TYR A 68 -18.06 -3.89 -2.66
C TYR A 68 -17.54 -4.85 -1.59
N ASP A 69 -18.27 -5.93 -1.32
CA ASP A 69 -17.86 -6.92 -0.32
C ASP A 69 -16.60 -7.67 -0.75
N GLY A 70 -16.41 -7.93 -2.04
CA GLY A 70 -15.17 -8.47 -2.59
C GLY A 70 -13.96 -7.57 -2.33
N VAL A 71 -14.12 -6.25 -2.38
CA VAL A 71 -13.06 -5.30 -1.99
C VAL A 71 -12.80 -5.37 -0.48
N ILE A 72 -13.84 -5.40 0.35
CA ILE A 72 -13.69 -5.54 1.80
C ILE A 72 -12.97 -6.84 2.17
N GLN A 73 -13.37 -7.97 1.57
CA GLN A 73 -12.73 -9.26 1.81
C GLN A 73 -11.29 -9.29 1.31
N GLY A 74 -10.99 -8.58 0.22
CA GLY A 74 -9.63 -8.43 -0.26
C GLY A 74 -8.73 -7.69 0.72
N LEU A 75 -9.23 -6.61 1.33
CA LEU A 75 -8.50 -5.87 2.37
C LEU A 75 -8.31 -6.71 3.63
N LEU A 76 -9.38 -7.34 4.13
CA LEU A 76 -9.33 -8.21 5.31
C LEU A 76 -8.39 -9.42 5.11
N GLY A 77 -8.39 -9.97 3.90
CA GLY A 77 -7.54 -11.11 3.52
C GLY A 77 -6.12 -10.73 3.15
N GLY A 78 -5.77 -9.44 3.12
CA GLY A 78 -4.45 -8.97 2.69
C GLY A 78 -4.11 -9.35 1.25
N THR A 79 -5.11 -9.51 0.38
CA THR A 79 -4.92 -9.75 -1.06
C THR A 79 -4.96 -8.47 -1.89
N ILE A 80 -5.44 -7.37 -1.30
CA ILE A 80 -5.25 -6.00 -1.77
C ILE A 80 -4.79 -5.11 -0.60
N ASP A 81 -4.02 -4.07 -0.92
CA ASP A 81 -3.34 -3.21 0.06
C ASP A 81 -4.08 -1.88 0.27
N MET A 82 -4.87 -1.44 -0.72
CA MET A 82 -5.60 -0.18 -0.69
C MET A 82 -6.89 -0.28 -1.49
N ALA A 83 -7.95 0.35 -1.00
CA ALA A 83 -9.13 0.68 -1.79
C ALA A 83 -9.74 1.98 -1.27
N TRP A 84 -10.42 2.72 -2.15
CA TRP A 84 -11.19 3.88 -1.73
C TRP A 84 -12.55 3.43 -1.20
N LEU A 85 -12.75 3.53 0.12
CA LEU A 85 -14.00 3.12 0.76
C LEU A 85 -14.83 4.33 1.21
N GLY A 86 -16.16 4.20 1.12
CA GLY A 86 -17.07 5.04 1.88
C GLY A 86 -17.06 4.69 3.38
N ALA A 87 -17.60 5.56 4.22
CA ALA A 87 -17.53 5.45 5.69
C ALA A 87 -18.05 4.12 6.25
N SER A 88 -19.18 3.63 5.72
CA SER A 88 -19.73 2.32 6.15
C SER A 88 -18.83 1.15 5.75
N GLY A 89 -18.15 1.23 4.60
CA GLY A 89 -17.21 0.21 4.18
C GLY A 89 -15.97 0.21 5.06
N TYR A 90 -15.43 1.40 5.36
CA TYR A 90 -14.30 1.56 6.27
C TYR A 90 -14.59 0.92 7.64
N ALA A 91 -15.72 1.26 8.26
CA ALA A 91 -16.13 0.70 9.55
C ALA A 91 -16.43 -0.81 9.53
N LYS A 92 -16.66 -1.39 8.35
CA LYS A 92 -16.82 -2.86 8.18
C LYS A 92 -15.47 -3.55 8.00
N THR A 93 -14.45 -2.83 7.56
CA THR A 93 -13.09 -3.37 7.33
C THR A 93 -12.19 -3.21 8.56
N PHE A 94 -12.31 -2.10 9.29
CA PHE A 94 -11.46 -1.72 10.44
C PHE A 94 -12.31 -1.31 11.65
#